data_AF-A0A139A563-F1
#
_entry.id   AF-A0A139A563-F1
#
_cell.length_a   1.000
_cell.length_b   1.000
_cell.length_c   1.000
_cell.angle_alpha   90.00
_cell.angle_beta   90.00
_cell.angle_gamma   90.00
#
_symmetry.space_group_name_H-M   'P 1'
#
loop_
_entity.id
_entity.type
_entity.pdbx_description
1 polymer ?
#
loop_
_entity_poly.entity_id
_entity_poly.type
_entity_poly.pdbx_seq_one_letter_code
_entity_poly.pdbx_strand_id
1 'polypeptide(L)'
;MRLLYNQFLGYLSFQRSLGHQLGALFGLYLLYFTQPDEMPIQRIKLNQSIWGTMQQLIAFCKSQGLLEPVFLFHKMLRSGCFLHIAGTE
;
A
#
# COMPACT_ATOMS: atom_id res chain seq x y z
N MET A 1 13.97 3.61 2.60
CA MET A 1 12.53 3.38 2.36
C MET A 1 12.10 1.92 2.52
N ARG A 2 12.80 0.94 1.94
CA ARG A 2 12.40 -0.49 1.99
C ARG A 2 11.97 -1.05 3.35
N LEU A 3 12.73 -0.80 4.42
CA LEU A 3 12.39 -1.29 5.77
C LEU A 3 11.04 -0.72 6.26
N LEU A 4 10.82 0.57 6.04
CA LEU A 4 9.58 1.25 6.42
C LEU A 4 8.39 0.73 5.60
N TYR A 5 8.58 0.48 4.30
CA TYR A 5 7.55 -0.18 3.50
C TYR A 5 7.17 -1.53 4.09
N ASN A 6 8.13 -2.40 4.41
CA ASN A 6 7.84 -3.72 4.98
C ASN A 6 7.06 -3.61 6.30
N GLN A 7 7.37 -2.63 7.15
CA GLN A 7 6.63 -2.38 8.38
C GLN A 7 5.16 -2.07 8.10
N PHE A 8 4.89 -1.14 7.17
CA PHE A 8 3.52 -0.79 6.80
C PHE A 8 2.78 -1.93 6.08
N LEU A 9 3.46 -2.68 5.20
CA LEU A 9 2.87 -3.87 4.58
C LEU A 9 2.46 -4.91 5.64
N GLY A 10 3.22 -5.07 6.72
CA GLY A 10 2.85 -5.92 7.86
C GLY A 10 1.55 -5.49 8.56
N TYR A 11 1.23 -4.19 8.55
CA TYR A 11 -0.01 -3.65 9.12
C TYR A 11 -1.23 -3.77 8.20
N LEU A 12 -1.04 -4.13 6.94
CA LEU A 12 -2.16 -4.43 6.02
C LEU A 12 -2.82 -5.80 6.29
N SER A 13 -2.23 -6.64 7.14
CA SER A 13 -2.78 -7.96 7.47
C SER A 13 -4.23 -7.89 8.00
N PHE A 14 -5.05 -8.88 7.60
CA PHE A 14 -6.45 -9.02 8.03
C PHE A 14 -6.64 -9.15 9.54
N GLN A 15 -5.61 -9.55 10.28
CA GLN A 15 -5.68 -9.65 11.74
C GLN A 15 -5.64 -8.28 12.44
N ARG A 16 -5.39 -7.19 11.70
CA ARG A 16 -5.34 -5.83 12.24
C ARG A 16 -6.68 -5.12 12.06
N SER A 17 -7.01 -4.22 12.98
CA SER A 17 -8.21 -3.38 12.86
C SER A 17 -8.18 -2.53 11.59
N LEU A 18 -9.35 -2.17 11.06
CA LEU A 18 -9.47 -1.28 9.89
C LEU A 18 -8.61 0.00 10.00
N GLY A 19 -8.59 0.66 11.16
CA GLY A 19 -7.78 1.88 11.36
C GLY A 19 -6.27 1.66 11.13
N HIS A 20 -5.74 0.51 11.55
CA HIS A 20 -4.34 0.14 11.29
C HIS A 20 -4.08 -0.12 9.80
N GLN A 21 -5.01 -0.80 9.12
CA GLN A 21 -4.90 -1.07 7.68
C GLN A 21 -4.95 0.21 6.85
N LEU A 22 -5.88 1.13 7.19
CA LEU A 22 -5.97 2.44 6.56
C LEU A 22 -4.74 3.29 6.84
N GLY A 23 -4.30 3.36 8.11
CA GLY A 23 -3.07 4.06 8.49
C GLY A 23 -1.86 3.52 7.72
N ALA A 24 -1.81 2.20 7.48
CA ALA A 24 -0.76 1.60 6.68
C ALA A 24 -0.80 1.99 5.21
N LEU A 25 -1.99 2.00 4.60
CA LEU A 25 -2.17 2.48 3.23
C LEU A 25 -1.70 3.93 3.07
N PHE A 26 -2.07 4.80 4.02
CA PHE A 26 -1.62 6.19 4.05
C PHE A 26 -0.11 6.31 4.27
N GLY A 27 0.47 5.50 5.15
CA GLY A 27 1.90 5.46 5.38
C GLY A 27 2.69 5.08 4.13
N LEU A 28 2.23 4.05 3.40
CA LEU A 28 2.82 3.64 2.12
C LEU A 28 2.74 4.77 1.08
N TYR A 29 1.59 5.43 0.98
CA TYR A 29 1.40 6.59 0.11
C TYR A 29 2.41 7.70 0.44
N LEU A 30 2.47 8.14 1.70
CA LEU A 30 3.37 9.20 2.13
C LEU A 30 4.82 8.85 1.84
N LEU A 31 5.27 7.67 2.30
CA LEU A 31 6.65 7.21 2.09
C LEU A 31 7.05 7.19 0.62
N TYR A 32 6.15 6.84 -0.28
CA TYR A 32 6.45 6.81 -1.71
C TYR A 32 6.57 8.21 -2.31
N PHE A 33 5.65 9.11 -1.97
CA PHE A 33 5.60 10.46 -2.55
C PHE A 33 6.52 11.47 -1.85
N THR A 34 7.09 11.13 -0.69
CA THR A 34 8.07 11.97 0.02
C THR A 34 9.48 11.38 -0.02
N GLN A 35 9.81 10.57 -1.03
CA GLN A 35 11.18 10.12 -1.24
C GLN A 35 12.07 11.31 -1.63
N PRO A 36 13.34 11.36 -1.18
CA PRO A 36 14.26 12.42 -1.58
C PRO A 36 14.48 12.42 -3.10
N ASP A 37 14.42 13.59 -3.73
CA ASP A 37 14.56 13.76 -5.18
C ASP A 37 15.95 13.33 -5.69
N GLU A 38 16.96 13.38 -4.82
CA GLU A 38 18.35 13.02 -5.14
C GLU A 38 18.59 11.50 -5.16
N MET A 39 17.59 10.69 -4.78
CA MET A 39 17.70 9.23 -4.74
C MET A 39 16.82 8.56 -5.80
N PRO A 40 17.25 7.41 -6.38
CA PRO A 40 16.40 6.63 -7.25
C PRO A 40 15.09 6.23 -6.54
N ILE A 41 13.95 6.45 -7.20
CA ILE A 41 12.62 6.12 -6.68
C ILE A 41 12.55 4.63 -6.34
N GLN A 42 12.33 4.32 -5.06
CA GLN A 42 12.10 2.96 -4.60
C GLN A 42 10.61 2.63 -4.66
N ARG A 43 10.25 1.74 -5.57
CA ARG A 43 8.90 1.17 -5.65
C ARG A 43 8.64 0.19 -4.51
N ILE A 44 7.37 0.11 -4.09
CA ILE A 44 6.89 -0.80 -3.05
C ILE A 44 6.78 -2.20 -3.65
N LYS A 45 7.54 -3.15 -3.09
CA LYS A 45 7.52 -4.54 -3.55
C LYS A 45 6.32 -5.27 -2.95
N LEU A 46 5.47 -5.83 -3.81
CA LEU A 46 4.27 -6.55 -3.41
C LEU A 46 4.30 -7.98 -3.94
N ASN A 47 4.01 -8.94 -3.06
CA ASN A 47 3.65 -10.28 -3.50
C ASN A 47 2.13 -10.36 -3.77
N GLN A 48 1.70 -11.48 -4.34
CA GLN A 48 0.28 -11.67 -4.71
C GLN A 48 -0.66 -11.65 -3.50
N SER A 49 -0.22 -12.16 -2.35
CA SER A 49 -1.03 -12.20 -1.12
C SER A 49 -1.36 -10.78 -0.63
N ILE A 50 -0.33 -9.94 -0.46
CA ILE A 50 -0.51 -8.55 -0.01
C ILE A 50 -1.34 -7.76 -1.02
N TRP A 51 -1.10 -7.99 -2.32
CA TRP A 51 -1.90 -7.36 -3.37
C TRP A 51 -3.39 -7.70 -3.23
N GLY A 52 -3.72 -8.97 -3.03
CA GLY A 52 -5.09 -9.42 -2.79
C GLY A 52 -5.71 -8.76 -1.54
N THR A 53 -4.94 -8.66 -0.45
CA THR A 53 -5.37 -7.96 0.77
C THR A 53 -5.68 -6.48 0.52
N MET A 54 -4.81 -5.77 -0.21
CA MET A 54 -5.07 -4.37 -0.57
C MET A 54 -6.33 -4.24 -1.42
N GLN A 55 -6.53 -5.10 -2.42
CA GLN A 55 -7.72 -5.06 -3.27
C GLN A 55 -9.01 -5.27 -2.46
N GLN A 56 -9.00 -6.20 -1.51
CA GLN A 56 -10.14 -6.46 -0.62
C GLN A 56 -10.42 -5.27 0.32
N LEU A 57 -9.38 -4.68 0.92
CA LEU A 57 -9.51 -3.47 1.73
C LEU A 57 -10.14 -2.32 0.92
N ILE A 58 -9.69 -2.11 -0.31
CA ILE A 58 -10.19 -1.03 -1.16
C ILE A 58 -11.62 -1.29 -1.64
N ALA A 59 -11.97 -2.54 -1.95
CA ALA A 59 -13.35 -2.93 -2.25
C ALA A 59 -14.28 -2.69 -1.07
N PHE A 60 -13.83 -3.02 0.15
CA PHE A 60 -14.55 -2.71 1.38
C PHE A 60 -14.72 -1.19 1.58
N CYS A 61 -13.64 -0.41 1.45
CA CYS A 61 -13.74 1.06 1.58
C CYS A 61 -14.74 1.64 0.58
N LYS A 62 -14.71 1.17 -0.66
CA LYS A 62 -15.66 1.60 -1.70
C LYS A 62 -17.11 1.26 -1.35
N SER A 63 -17.38 0.07 -0.79
CA SER A 63 -18.74 -0.32 -0.39
C SER A 63 -19.26 0.47 0.81
N GLN A 64 -18.36 0.94 1.68
CA GLN A 64 -18.69 1.80 2.83
C GLN A 64 -18.71 3.30 2.49
N GLY A 65 -18.45 3.69 1.23
CA GLY A 65 -18.39 5.10 0.84
C GLY A 65 -17.14 5.85 1.33
N LEU A 66 -16.11 5.15 1.77
CA LEU A 66 -14.82 5.72 2.16
C LEU A 66 -13.98 5.97 0.91
N LEU A 67 -14.08 7.16 0.32
CA LEU A 67 -13.51 7.47 -0.98
C LEU A 67 -12.02 7.84 -0.92
N GLU A 68 -11.53 8.35 0.21
CA GLU A 68 -10.15 8.79 0.36
C GLU A 68 -9.15 7.63 0.23
N PRO A 69 -9.31 6.47 0.91
CA PRO A 69 -8.43 5.32 0.71
C PRO A 69 -8.47 4.80 -0.73
N VAL A 70 -9.65 4.81 -1.36
CA VAL A 70 -9.85 4.38 -2.74
C VAL A 70 -9.08 5.29 -3.71
N PHE A 71 -9.19 6.60 -3.53
CA PHE A 71 -8.45 7.58 -4.31
C PHE A 71 -6.94 7.41 -4.18
N LEU A 72 -6.43 7.28 -2.95
CA LEU A 72 -4.99 7.12 -2.68
C LEU A 72 -4.44 5.86 -3.35
N PHE A 73 -5.16 4.74 -3.25
CA PHE A 73 -4.77 3.50 -3.90
C PHE A 73 -4.68 3.64 -5.42
N HIS A 74 -5.70 4.26 -6.05
CA HIS A 74 -5.66 4.50 -7.49
C HIS A 74 -4.57 5.48 -7.92
N LYS A 75 -4.29 6.51 -7.12
CA LYS A 75 -3.17 7.42 -7.36
C LYS A 75 -1.85 6.67 -7.32
N MET A 76 -1.63 5.83 -6.29
CA MET A 76 -0.42 5.01 -6.19
C MET A 76 -0.25 4.07 -7.39
N LEU A 77 -1.34 3.44 -7.84
CA LEU A 77 -1.32 2.60 -9.05
C LEU A 77 -0.88 3.38 -10.29
N ARG A 78 -1.51 4.52 -10.56
CA ARG A 78 -1.22 5.36 -11.74
C ARG A 78 0.21 5.91 -11.73
N SER A 79 0.75 6.18 -10.54
CA SER A 79 2.14 6.64 -10.38
C SER A 79 3.17 5.51 -10.48
N GLY A 80 2.76 4.27 -10.69
CA GLY A 80 3.70 3.13 -10.76
C GLY A 80 4.38 2.85 -9.42
N CYS A 81 3.67 3.06 -8.30
CA CYS A 81 4.23 2.85 -6.96
C CYS A 81 4.67 1.42 -6.70
N PHE A 82 4.00 0.45 -7.32
CA PHE A 82 4.14 -0.96 -6.99
C PHE A 82 5.07 -1.70 -7.96
N LEU A 83 5.84 -2.62 -7.41
CA LEU A 83 6.64 -3.59 -8.16
C LEU A 83 6.18 -4.99 -7.72
N HIS A 84 5.53 -5.71 -8.63
CA HIS A 84 5.11 -7.08 -8.36
C HIS A 84 6.34 -8.00 -8.33
N ILE A 85 6.51 -8.72 -7.23
CA ILE A 85 7.53 -9.75 -7.09
C ILE A 85 6.83 -11.11 -7.15
N ALA A 86 7.38 -12.03 -7.96
CA ALA A 86 6.98 -13.43 -7.88
C ALA A 86 7.31 -13.91 -6.46
N GLY A 87 6.31 -14.45 -5.76
CA GLY A 87 6.53 -14.99 -4.42
C GLY A 87 7.49 -16.17 -4.54
N THR A 88 8.67 -16.05 -3.93
CA THR A 88 9.36 -17.24 -3.43
C THR A 88 8.69 -17.59 -2.12
N GLU A 89 8.01 -18.74 -2.11
CA GLU A 89 7.63 -19.46 -0.88
C GLU A 89 8.85 -19.63 0.04
#